data_AF-A0A0B7IL31-F1
#
_entry.id   AF-A0A0B7IL31-F1
#
_cell.length_a   1.000
_cell.length_b   1.000
_cell.length_c   1.000
_cell.angle_alpha   90.00
_cell.angle_beta   90.00
_cell.angle_gamma   90.00
#
_symmetry.space_group_name_H-M   'P 1'
#
loop_
_entity.id
_entity.type
_entity.pdbx_description
1 polymer ?
#
loop_
_entity_poly.entity_id
_entity_poly.type
_entity_poly.pdbx_seq_one_letter_code
_entity_poly.pdbx_strand_id
1 'polypeptide(L)' 'MAASVRHTMHVLQCAKIGADVMTGPLSAILGLLKHPLTDSGLAQFLADYKKGN' A
#
# COMPACT_ATOMS: atom_id res chain seq x y z
N MET A 1 -17.54 11.87 -2.27
CA MET A 1 -16.16 12.30 -2.62
C MET A 1 -15.45 12.76 -1.35
N ALA A 2 -14.39 12.07 -0.94
CA ALA A 2 -13.56 12.44 0.22
C ALA A 2 -12.33 13.26 -0.24
N ALA A 3 -11.95 14.28 0.52
CA ALA A 3 -10.83 15.17 0.20
C ALA A 3 -9.98 15.45 1.44
N SER A 4 -8.81 16.09 1.26
CA SER A 4 -7.87 16.38 2.37
C SER A 4 -7.31 15.12 3.05
N VAL A 5 -7.17 14.04 2.29
CA VAL A 5 -6.46 12.83 2.72
C VAL A 5 -4.98 13.18 2.91
N ARG A 6 -4.37 12.84 4.05
CA ARG A 6 -2.98 13.23 4.36
C ARG A 6 -2.02 12.06 4.57
N HIS A 7 -2.55 10.89 4.89
CA HIS A 7 -1.76 9.70 5.17
C HIS A 7 -2.60 8.44 4.90
N THR A 8 -1.94 7.29 4.82
CA THR A 8 -2.52 6.01 4.40
C THR A 8 -3.80 5.63 5.18
N MET A 9 -3.86 5.93 6.48
CA MET A 9 -5.05 5.63 7.30
C MET A 9 -6.29 6.42 6.90
N HIS A 10 -6.16 7.67 6.43
CA HIS A 10 -7.30 8.42 5.90
C HIS A 10 -7.89 7.72 4.68
N VAL A 11 -7.04 7.18 3.78
CA VAL A 11 -7.51 6.42 2.62
C VAL A 11 -8.30 5.20 3.06
N LEU A 12 -7.79 4.45 4.04
CA LEU A 12 -8.44 3.27 4.59
C LEU A 12 -9.81 3.61 5.22
N GLN A 13 -9.90 4.71 5.97
CA GLN A 13 -11.14 5.17 6.57
C GLN A 13 -12.17 5.58 5.52
N CYS A 14 -11.75 6.31 4.47
CA CYS A 14 -12.63 6.68 3.36
C CYS A 14 -13.19 5.43 2.66
N ALA A 15 -12.33 4.44 2.38
CA ALA A 15 -12.76 3.19 1.76
C ALA A 15 -13.72 2.40 2.67
N LYS A 16 -13.46 2.32 3.98
CA LYS A 16 -14.33 1.62 4.95
C LYS A 16 -15.72 2.23 5.09
N ILE A 17 -15.81 3.56 4.97
CA ILE A 17 -17.09 4.28 5.02
C ILE A 17 -17.88 4.12 3.70
N GLY A 18 -17.24 3.60 2.64
CA GLY A 18 -17.86 3.42 1.33
C GLY A 18 -17.77 4.66 0.44
N ALA A 19 -16.73 5.49 0.60
CA ALA A 19 -16.52 6.62 -0.32
C ALA A 19 -16.11 6.13 -1.71
N ASP A 20 -16.92 6.41 -2.73
CA ASP A 20 -16.65 5.97 -4.13
C ASP A 20 -15.41 6.64 -4.74
N VAL A 21 -15.11 7.88 -4.33
CA VAL A 21 -14.00 8.68 -4.86
C VAL A 21 -13.29 9.40 -3.71
N MET A 22 -11.95 9.37 -3.71
CA MET A 22 -11.12 10.16 -2.80
C MET A 22 -10.02 10.93 -3.56
N THR A 23 -9.64 12.11 -3.07
CA THR A 23 -8.50 12.89 -3.59
C THR A 23 -7.48 13.17 -2.49
N GLY A 24 -6.20 13.11 -2.84
CA GLY A 24 -5.11 13.24 -1.88
C GLY A 24 -3.74 13.24 -2.55
N PRO A 25 -2.66 13.45 -1.77
CA PRO A 25 -1.31 13.45 -2.27
C PRO A 25 -0.87 12.05 -2.70
N LEU A 26 -0.01 11.98 -3.72
CA LEU A 26 0.53 10.73 -4.26
C LEU A 26 1.22 9.87 -3.18
N SER A 27 1.87 10.51 -2.21
CA SER A 27 2.53 9.84 -1.09
C SER A 27 1.58 8.98 -0.26
N ALA A 28 0.33 9.42 -0.03
CA ALA A 28 -0.66 8.65 0.72
C ALA A 28 -1.12 7.40 -0.06
N ILE A 29 -1.17 7.49 -1.39
CA ILE A 29 -1.52 6.37 -2.28
C ILE A 29 -0.35 5.37 -2.35
N LEU A 30 0.87 5.85 -2.56
CA LEU A 30 2.07 4.99 -2.60
C LEU A 30 2.32 4.29 -1.27
N GLY A 31 1.91 4.89 -0.15
CA GLY A 31 1.96 4.27 1.17
C GLY A 31 1.11 3.00 1.28
N LEU A 32 0.06 2.83 0.47
CA LEU A 32 -0.77 1.61 0.46
C LEU A 32 -0.05 0.42 -0.17
N LEU A 33 0.90 0.67 -1.07
CA LEU A 33 1.60 -0.36 -1.83
C LEU A 33 2.81 -0.93 -1.06
N LYS A 34 3.27 -0.23 -0.01
CA LYS A 34 4.45 -0.62 0.77
C LYS A 34 4.01 -1.47 1.97
N HIS A 35 4.39 -2.74 1.97
CA HIS A 35 4.10 -3.65 3.07
C HIS A 35 5.34 -4.50 3.42
N PRO A 36 5.79 -4.50 4.69
CA PRO A 36 7.04 -5.15 5.08
C PRO A 36 7.05 -6.67 4.88
N LEU A 37 5.89 -7.33 4.97
CA LEU A 37 5.80 -8.77 4.66
C LEU A 37 5.90 -9.06 3.17
N THR A 38 5.49 -8.11 2.32
CA THR A 38 5.63 -8.26 0.87
C THR A 38 7.10 -8.15 0.47
N ASP A 39 7.81 -7.16 1.01
CA ASP A 39 9.24 -6.97 0.76
C ASP A 39 10.08 -8.15 1.26
N SER A 40 9.80 -8.64 2.47
CA SER A 40 10.49 -9.81 3.03
C SER A 40 10.19 -11.10 2.26
N GLY A 41 8.93 -11.32 1.85
CA GLY A 41 8.57 -12.46 1.00
C GLY A 41 9.29 -12.44 -0.34
N LEU A 42 9.32 -11.29 -1.03
CA LEU A 42 10.07 -11.10 -2.28
C LEU A 42 11.56 -11.39 -2.11
N ALA A 43 12.17 -10.90 -1.02
CA ALA A 43 13.58 -11.16 -0.73
C ALA A 43 13.86 -12.66 -0.54
N GLN A 44 12.96 -13.37 0.17
CA GLN A 44 13.07 -14.82 0.35
C GLN A 44 12.90 -15.57 -0.97
N PHE A 45 11.90 -15.23 -1.79
CA PHE A 45 11.71 -15.84 -3.11
C PHE A 45 12.92 -15.67 -4.02
N LEU A 46 13.54 -14.49 -4.02
CA LEU A 46 14.76 -14.24 -4.80
C LEU A 46 15.98 -15.01 -4.26
N ALA A 47 16.07 -15.20 -2.93
CA ALA A 47 17.13 -15.99 -2.32
C ALA A 47 16.97 -17.49 -2.65
N ASP A 48 15.76 -18.01 -2.56
CA ASP A 48 15.44 -19.40 -2.88
C ASP A 48 15.68 -19.68 -4.36
N TYR A 49 15.28 -18.76 -5.26
CA TYR A 49 15.56 -18.87 -6.69
C TYR A 49 17.07 -18.92 -7.00
N LYS A 50 17.88 -18.09 -6.32
CA LYS A 50 19.34 -18.10 -6.49
C LYS A 50 20.02 -19.36 -5.93
N LYS A 51 19.39 -20.03 -4.96
CA LYS A 51 19.92 -21.24 -4.32
C LYS A 51 19.57 -22.52 -5.10
N GLY A 52 18.54 -22.48 -5.94
CA GLY A 52 17.97 -23.62 -6.65
C GLY A 52 18.27 -23.74 -8.15
N ASN A 53 19.27 -23.01 -8.67
CA ASN A 53 19.86 -23.21 -10.00
C ASN A 53 21.35 -23.53 -9.87
#